data_AF-A0A9X4HK92-F1
#
_entry.id   AF-A0A9X4HK92-F1
#
_cell.length_a   1.000
_cell.length_b   1.000
_cell.length_c   1.000
_cell.angle_alpha   90.00
_cell.angle_beta   90.00
_cell.angle_gamma   90.00
#
_symmetry.space_group_name_H-M   'P 1'
#
loop_
_entity.id
_entity.type
_entity.pdbx_description
1 polymer ?
#
loop_
_entity_poly.entity_id
_entity_poly.type
_entity_poly.pdbx_seq_one_letter_code
_entity_poly.pdbx_strand_id
1 'polypeptide(L)'
;MGKGRLSGAVMASAAACVTLLSLAFASVPAPAQTAFDRPGGDYFSTPVTSGDPEDCALLCERDRRCRSWSFNYPDVEGGSAVCWLKNTVPTRVPGSCCISGVRGAGVIEPRVEGVETSIDRPGGDLRNFEIKDGDGVEACKAACTADNKCRAFTYARPGYTGREARCFLKKEIKPPRRKAGFTSGVVR
;
A
#
# COMPACT_ATOMS: atom_id res chain seq x y z
N MET A 1 0.28 -2.05 91.32
CA MET A 1 -0.62 -3.20 91.59
C MET A 1 -1.29 -3.57 90.27
N GLY A 2 -1.38 -4.86 89.91
CA GLY A 2 -2.21 -5.32 88.78
C GLY A 2 -1.46 -5.99 87.63
N LYS A 3 -1.26 -7.31 87.74
CA LYS A 3 -0.74 -8.23 86.71
C LYS A 3 -1.79 -8.47 85.61
N GLY A 4 -1.34 -8.84 84.41
CA GLY A 4 -2.19 -9.52 83.41
C GLY A 4 -1.42 -9.92 82.16
N ARG A 5 -1.24 -11.22 81.95
CA ARG A 5 -0.45 -11.87 80.89
C ARG A 5 -1.35 -12.39 79.76
N LEU A 6 -0.76 -12.45 78.55
CA LEU A 6 -0.92 -13.45 77.48
C LEU A 6 -2.30 -13.65 76.78
N SER A 7 -2.34 -13.47 75.45
CA SER A 7 -2.30 -14.57 74.46
C SER A 7 -2.91 -14.16 73.09
N GLY A 8 -2.15 -14.46 72.03
CA GLY A 8 -2.62 -15.06 70.78
C GLY A 8 -3.62 -14.31 69.89
N ALA A 9 -3.21 -13.99 68.66
CA ALA A 9 -3.67 -14.71 67.47
C ALA A 9 -3.00 -14.13 66.21
N VAL A 10 -2.27 -14.99 65.52
CA VAL A 10 -1.76 -14.80 64.16
C VAL A 10 -2.96 -14.83 63.21
N MET A 11 -3.17 -13.77 62.44
CA MET A 11 -3.94 -13.81 61.20
C MET A 11 -3.02 -13.37 60.07
N ALA A 12 -2.30 -14.35 59.51
CA ALA A 12 -1.58 -14.19 58.27
C ALA A 12 -2.62 -14.01 57.16
N SER A 13 -2.83 -12.77 56.72
CA SER A 13 -3.63 -12.48 55.54
C SER A 13 -2.89 -13.03 54.31
N ALA A 14 -3.40 -14.13 53.78
CA ALA A 14 -2.99 -14.67 52.49
C ALA A 14 -3.31 -13.63 51.40
N ALA A 15 -2.31 -12.85 51.01
CA ALA A 15 -2.39 -11.98 49.84
C ALA A 15 -2.47 -12.88 48.61
N ALA A 16 -3.68 -13.06 48.08
CA ALA A 16 -3.90 -13.76 46.83
C ALA A 16 -3.22 -13.01 45.68
N CYS A 17 -2.24 -13.67 45.06
CA CYS A 17 -1.60 -13.27 43.81
C CYS A 17 -2.64 -12.98 42.73
N VAL A 18 -2.71 -11.72 42.28
CA VAL A 18 -3.23 -11.38 40.95
C VAL A 18 -2.04 -10.89 40.14
N THR A 19 -1.29 -11.84 39.57
CA THR A 19 -0.30 -11.51 38.54
C THR A 19 -1.04 -11.08 37.29
N LEU A 20 -1.12 -9.78 37.05
CA LEU A 20 -1.62 -9.19 35.81
C LEU A 20 -0.68 -9.63 34.66
N LEU A 21 -1.05 -10.70 33.97
CA LEU A 21 -0.39 -11.14 32.75
C LEU A 21 -0.66 -10.08 31.68
N SER A 22 0.28 -9.15 31.52
CA SER A 22 0.21 -8.08 30.53
C SER A 22 0.37 -8.71 29.15
N LEU A 23 -0.73 -8.90 28.43
CA LEU A 23 -0.72 -9.21 27.01
C LEU A 23 -0.11 -8.03 26.26
N ALA A 24 1.20 -8.08 26.04
CA ALA A 24 1.87 -7.19 25.12
C ALA A 24 1.38 -7.53 23.71
N PHE A 25 0.38 -6.79 23.23
CA PHE A 25 -0.01 -6.79 21.83
C PHE A 25 1.21 -6.34 21.02
N ALA A 26 1.90 -7.29 20.39
CA ALA A 26 2.84 -6.97 19.34
C ALA A 26 2.04 -6.28 18.24
N SER A 27 2.22 -4.96 18.11
CA SER A 27 1.73 -4.21 16.96
C SER A 27 2.48 -4.72 15.74
N VAL A 28 1.92 -5.72 15.07
CA VAL A 28 2.37 -6.14 13.75
C VAL A 28 2.20 -4.91 12.86
N PRO A 29 3.28 -4.35 12.28
CA PRO A 29 3.12 -3.26 11.34
C PRO A 29 2.25 -3.76 10.20
N ALA A 30 1.08 -3.16 10.04
CA ALA A 30 0.20 -3.46 8.92
C ALA A 30 1.00 -3.20 7.64
N PRO A 31 1.14 -4.19 6.73
CA PRO A 31 1.84 -3.98 5.48
C PRO A 31 1.24 -2.79 4.72
N ALA A 32 2.08 -2.08 3.98
CA ALA A 32 1.69 -0.95 3.16
C ALA A 32 0.78 -1.42 2.01
N GLN A 33 -0.54 -1.22 2.12
CA GLN A 33 -1.52 -1.86 1.20
C GLN A 33 -2.03 -0.90 0.11
N THR A 34 -1.66 -1.17 -1.15
CA THR A 34 -2.11 -0.41 -2.35
C THR A 34 -3.51 -0.86 -2.67
N ALA A 35 -4.55 -0.17 -2.18
CA ALA A 35 -5.91 -0.62 -2.42
C ALA A 35 -6.89 0.22 -1.61
N PHE A 36 -7.31 1.41 -2.02
CA PHE A 36 -8.35 2.08 -1.24
C PHE A 36 -9.41 2.71 -2.13
N ASP A 37 -10.64 2.24 -1.95
CA ASP A 37 -11.83 2.86 -2.48
C ASP A 37 -12.51 3.72 -1.40
N ARG A 38 -13.20 4.76 -1.84
CA ARG A 38 -14.05 5.61 -1.01
C ARG A 38 -15.43 5.59 -1.67
N PRO A 39 -16.25 4.55 -1.44
CA PRO A 39 -17.49 4.37 -2.19
C PRO A 39 -18.46 5.53 -1.95
N GLY A 40 -19.07 6.02 -3.04
CA GLY A 40 -20.09 7.06 -3.00
C GLY A 40 -19.56 8.49 -3.15
N GLY A 41 -20.48 9.43 -3.32
CA GLY A 41 -20.16 10.84 -3.56
C GLY A 41 -19.68 11.15 -4.98
N ASP A 42 -19.66 10.16 -5.88
CA ASP A 42 -19.31 10.33 -7.29
C ASP A 42 -20.28 11.27 -8.00
N TYR A 43 -19.76 12.27 -8.67
CA TYR A 43 -20.56 13.21 -9.47
C TYR A 43 -20.06 13.34 -10.91
N PHE A 44 -18.89 12.82 -11.21
CA PHE A 44 -18.28 12.89 -12.54
C PHE A 44 -17.31 11.74 -12.74
N SER A 45 -17.29 11.18 -13.95
CA SER A 45 -16.34 10.15 -14.34
C SER A 45 -15.83 10.38 -15.75
N THR A 46 -14.55 10.08 -16.01
CA THR A 46 -13.95 10.20 -17.34
C THR A 46 -12.84 9.17 -17.56
N PRO A 47 -12.68 8.63 -18.78
CA PRO A 47 -11.53 7.82 -19.11
C PRO A 47 -10.23 8.63 -19.01
N VAL A 48 -9.14 7.98 -18.58
CA VAL A 48 -7.80 8.58 -18.51
C VAL A 48 -6.89 7.90 -19.51
N THR A 49 -6.64 8.55 -20.64
CA THR A 49 -5.87 7.99 -21.76
C THR A 49 -4.42 7.66 -21.40
N SER A 50 -3.81 8.41 -20.49
CA SER A 50 -2.44 8.14 -20.02
C SER A 50 -2.36 6.88 -19.15
N GLY A 51 -3.49 6.46 -18.57
CA GLY A 51 -3.54 5.47 -17.51
C GLY A 51 -2.82 5.91 -16.24
N ASP A 52 -2.46 7.19 -16.06
CA ASP A 52 -1.77 7.65 -14.85
C ASP A 52 -2.77 8.22 -13.83
N PRO A 53 -2.82 7.71 -12.58
CA PRO A 53 -3.66 8.30 -11.54
C PRO A 53 -3.33 9.76 -11.21
N GLU A 54 -2.11 10.24 -11.53
CA GLU A 54 -1.73 11.64 -11.34
C GLU A 54 -2.62 12.60 -12.15
N ASP A 55 -3.06 12.19 -13.35
CA ASP A 55 -3.99 12.99 -14.15
C ASP A 55 -5.38 13.11 -13.49
N CYS A 56 -5.83 12.05 -12.81
CA CYS A 56 -7.08 12.08 -12.05
C CYS A 56 -6.99 13.00 -10.82
N ALA A 57 -5.84 12.97 -10.13
CA ALA A 57 -5.57 13.87 -9.01
C ALA A 57 -5.58 15.34 -9.46
N LEU A 58 -4.89 15.66 -10.57
CA LEU A 58 -4.86 17.00 -11.14
C LEU A 58 -6.24 17.47 -11.61
N LEU A 59 -7.05 16.57 -12.17
CA LEU A 59 -8.42 16.88 -12.55
C LEU A 59 -9.28 17.28 -11.33
N CYS A 60 -9.15 16.54 -10.22
CA CYS A 60 -9.82 16.88 -8.97
C CYS A 60 -9.33 18.22 -8.38
N GLU A 61 -8.04 18.52 -8.47
CA GLU A 61 -7.49 19.78 -7.97
C GLU A 61 -8.08 21.01 -8.68
N ARG A 62 -8.31 20.88 -9.98
CA ARG A 62 -8.87 21.92 -10.86
C ARG A 62 -10.39 22.10 -10.70
N ASP A 63 -11.13 21.08 -10.27
CA ASP A 63 -12.58 21.19 -10.01
C ASP A 63 -12.86 21.63 -8.56
N ARG A 64 -13.51 22.79 -8.40
CA ARG A 64 -13.88 23.33 -7.08
C ARG A 64 -14.86 22.46 -6.30
N ARG A 65 -15.67 21.65 -7.00
CA ARG A 65 -16.63 20.72 -6.38
C ARG A 65 -15.95 19.45 -5.89
N CYS A 66 -14.77 19.13 -6.41
CA CYS A 66 -14.07 17.91 -6.03
C CYS A 66 -13.54 18.02 -4.60
N ARG A 67 -13.74 16.96 -3.82
CA ARG A 67 -13.23 16.78 -2.46
C ARG A 67 -12.36 15.54 -2.36
N SER A 68 -12.68 14.48 -3.09
CA SER A 68 -11.82 13.31 -3.27
C SER A 68 -11.98 12.74 -4.67
N TRP A 69 -11.10 11.82 -5.05
CA TRP A 69 -11.12 11.14 -6.33
C TRP A 69 -10.77 9.65 -6.13
N SER A 70 -11.28 8.81 -7.04
CA SER A 70 -10.81 7.43 -7.20
C SER A 70 -10.39 7.21 -8.64
N PHE A 71 -9.39 6.40 -8.86
CA PHE A 71 -8.89 6.00 -10.17
C PHE A 71 -8.89 4.49 -10.24
N ASN A 72 -9.58 3.98 -11.26
CA ASN A 72 -9.61 2.57 -11.59
C ASN A 72 -8.52 2.34 -12.63
N TYR A 73 -7.63 1.40 -12.35
CA TYR A 73 -6.64 0.96 -13.33
C TYR A 73 -7.35 0.31 -14.55
N PRO A 74 -6.70 0.30 -15.72
CA PRO A 74 -7.19 -0.47 -16.86
C PRO A 74 -7.43 -1.92 -16.45
N ASP A 75 -8.52 -2.50 -16.93
CA ASP A 75 -8.80 -3.91 -16.68
C ASP A 75 -8.03 -4.80 -17.66
N VAL A 76 -7.99 -6.10 -17.35
CA VAL A 76 -7.30 -7.11 -18.15
C VAL A 76 -8.06 -7.49 -19.43
N GLU A 77 -9.31 -7.03 -19.57
CA GLU A 77 -10.20 -7.28 -20.71
C GLU A 77 -10.18 -6.13 -21.73
N GLY A 78 -9.38 -5.08 -21.48
CA GLY A 78 -9.18 -3.94 -22.37
C GLY A 78 -10.00 -2.69 -22.03
N GLY A 79 -10.70 -2.69 -20.89
CA GLY A 79 -11.34 -1.50 -20.34
C GLY A 79 -10.30 -0.44 -19.98
N SER A 80 -10.60 0.80 -20.37
CA SER A 80 -9.73 1.94 -20.12
C SER A 80 -9.66 2.28 -18.63
N ALA A 81 -8.56 2.90 -18.21
CA ALA A 81 -8.51 3.53 -16.89
C ALA A 81 -9.62 4.58 -16.75
N VAL A 82 -10.29 4.63 -15.59
CA VAL A 82 -11.39 5.57 -15.33
C VAL A 82 -11.11 6.37 -14.08
N CYS A 83 -11.17 7.69 -14.20
CA CYS A 83 -11.16 8.63 -13.09
C CYS A 83 -12.59 8.92 -12.63
N TRP A 84 -12.79 8.92 -11.32
CA TRP A 84 -14.03 9.21 -10.63
C TRP A 84 -13.82 10.39 -9.68
N LEU A 85 -14.51 11.50 -9.90
CA LEU A 85 -14.47 12.66 -9.01
C LEU A 85 -15.64 12.63 -8.04
N LYS A 86 -15.33 12.91 -6.78
CA LYS A 86 -16.27 12.84 -5.66
C LYS A 86 -16.39 14.19 -4.95
N ASN A 87 -17.60 14.55 -4.54
CA ASN A 87 -17.91 15.82 -3.87
C ASN A 87 -17.93 15.72 -2.33
N THR A 88 -17.69 14.53 -1.80
CA THR A 88 -17.52 14.23 -0.38
C THR A 88 -16.18 13.53 -0.17
N VAL A 89 -15.79 13.25 1.08
CA VAL A 89 -14.61 12.43 1.41
C VAL A 89 -15.10 11.20 2.17
N PRO A 90 -15.58 10.14 1.48
CA PRO A 90 -16.07 8.92 2.13
C PRO A 90 -14.97 8.20 2.90
N THR A 91 -15.31 7.33 3.86
CA THR A 91 -14.32 6.55 4.61
C THR A 91 -13.48 5.65 3.69
N ARG A 92 -12.20 5.48 4.04
CA ARG A 92 -11.23 4.69 3.27
C ARG A 92 -11.54 3.19 3.46
N VAL A 93 -11.89 2.48 2.40
CA VAL A 93 -12.16 1.03 2.40
C VAL A 93 -11.07 0.32 1.60
N PRO A 94 -10.43 -0.74 2.11
CA PRO A 94 -9.46 -1.50 1.34
C PRO A 94 -10.10 -2.08 0.04
N GLY A 95 -9.50 -1.82 -1.12
CA GLY A 95 -9.97 -2.34 -2.41
C GLY A 95 -8.87 -2.33 -3.49
N SER A 96 -8.47 -3.52 -3.98
CA SER A 96 -7.32 -3.72 -4.89
C SER A 96 -7.50 -3.21 -6.32
N CYS A 97 -8.72 -2.84 -6.70
CA CYS A 97 -9.04 -2.34 -8.03
C CYS A 97 -8.47 -0.96 -8.33
N CYS A 98 -8.23 -0.18 -7.28
CA CYS A 98 -8.34 1.26 -7.38
C CYS A 98 -7.43 1.98 -6.39
N ILE A 99 -7.07 3.20 -6.78
CA ILE A 99 -6.37 4.15 -5.92
C ILE A 99 -7.26 5.37 -5.71
N SER A 100 -7.31 5.88 -4.49
CA SER A 100 -8.06 7.10 -4.17
C SER A 100 -7.19 8.12 -3.47
N GLY A 101 -7.56 9.38 -3.65
CA GLY A 101 -6.92 10.52 -3.01
C GLY A 101 -7.93 11.56 -2.56
N VAL A 102 -7.51 12.42 -1.64
CA VAL A 102 -8.25 13.61 -1.22
C VAL A 102 -7.66 14.80 -1.97
N ARG A 103 -8.50 15.78 -2.32
CA ARG A 103 -8.04 16.99 -2.99
C ARG A 103 -6.92 17.67 -2.19
N GLY A 104 -5.84 18.04 -2.87
CA GLY A 104 -4.67 18.69 -2.27
C GLY A 104 -3.70 17.76 -1.53
N ALA A 105 -4.03 16.46 -1.40
CA ALA A 105 -3.13 15.46 -0.83
C ALA A 105 -2.32 14.72 -1.91
N GLY A 106 -2.69 14.87 -3.19
CA GLY A 106 -2.09 14.16 -4.31
C GLY A 106 -2.36 12.64 -4.28
N VAL A 107 -1.61 11.91 -5.11
CA VAL A 107 -1.63 10.44 -5.16
C VAL A 107 -0.84 9.88 -3.98
N ILE A 108 -1.53 9.41 -2.93
CA ILE A 108 -0.89 8.74 -1.78
C ILE A 108 -0.95 7.23 -2.01
N GLU A 109 0.02 6.70 -2.75
CA GLU A 109 0.28 5.26 -2.75
C GLU A 109 0.97 4.84 -1.44
N PRO A 110 0.76 3.60 -0.97
CA PRO A 110 1.48 3.07 0.17
C PRO A 110 2.96 3.10 -0.14
N ARG A 111 3.69 3.72 0.77
CA ARG A 111 5.13 3.91 0.64
C ARG A 111 5.82 2.57 0.91
N VAL A 112 5.99 1.77 -0.13
CA VAL A 112 7.00 0.71 -0.09
C VAL A 112 8.35 1.41 -0.08
N GLU A 113 9.13 1.26 1.00
CA GLU A 113 10.42 1.91 1.08
C GLU A 113 11.32 1.50 -0.09
N GLY A 114 11.95 2.50 -0.72
CA GLY A 114 12.84 2.29 -1.86
C GLY A 114 12.15 2.04 -3.20
N VAL A 115 10.85 2.34 -3.32
CA VAL A 115 10.05 2.15 -4.53
C VAL A 115 9.58 3.48 -5.13
N GLU A 116 9.57 3.53 -6.46
CA GLU A 116 9.22 4.64 -7.32
C GLU A 116 7.99 4.25 -8.16
N THR A 117 6.83 4.85 -7.86
CA THR A 117 5.57 4.64 -8.59
C THR A 117 5.55 5.35 -9.94
N SER A 118 4.85 4.78 -10.92
CA SER A 118 4.73 5.28 -12.30
C SER A 118 6.10 5.53 -12.94
N ILE A 119 7.10 4.74 -12.54
CA ILE A 119 8.46 4.77 -13.05
C ILE A 119 8.82 3.39 -13.60
N ASP A 120 9.34 3.39 -14.82
CA ASP A 120 10.05 2.28 -15.43
C ASP A 120 11.55 2.62 -15.56
N ARG A 121 12.42 1.63 -15.40
CA ARG A 121 13.87 1.73 -15.58
C ARG A 121 14.30 0.79 -16.70
N PRO A 122 14.00 1.10 -17.98
CA PRO A 122 14.07 0.12 -19.06
C PRO A 122 15.51 -0.36 -19.34
N GLY A 123 15.63 -1.66 -19.62
CA GLY A 123 16.88 -2.33 -19.90
C GLY A 123 17.64 -2.75 -18.64
N GLY A 124 18.83 -3.32 -18.82
CA GLY A 124 19.61 -3.89 -17.72
C GLY A 124 18.96 -5.10 -17.06
N ASP A 125 17.99 -5.74 -17.75
CA ASP A 125 17.23 -6.87 -17.22
C ASP A 125 18.14 -8.10 -17.05
N LEU A 126 18.03 -8.70 -15.87
CA LEU A 126 18.62 -9.98 -15.50
C LEU A 126 17.68 -11.12 -15.90
N ARG A 127 16.41 -11.01 -15.52
CA ARG A 127 15.33 -11.94 -15.86
C ARG A 127 13.97 -11.28 -15.64
N ASN A 128 12.94 -11.84 -16.26
CA ASN A 128 11.56 -11.45 -16.01
C ASN A 128 10.67 -12.68 -15.84
N PHE A 129 9.59 -12.53 -15.08
CA PHE A 129 8.63 -13.59 -14.81
C PHE A 129 7.27 -13.00 -14.45
N GLU A 130 6.23 -13.80 -14.65
CA GLU A 130 4.86 -13.47 -14.26
C GLU A 130 4.68 -13.70 -12.75
N ILE A 131 3.97 -12.78 -12.11
CA ILE A 131 3.60 -12.86 -10.70
C ILE A 131 2.10 -13.16 -10.65
N LYS A 132 1.72 -14.15 -9.83
CA LYS A 132 0.31 -14.49 -9.60
C LYS A 132 -0.43 -13.33 -8.94
N ASP A 133 -1.72 -13.23 -9.25
CA ASP A 133 -2.57 -12.15 -8.77
C ASP A 133 -2.50 -11.99 -7.23
N GLY A 134 -2.29 -10.76 -6.77
CA GLY A 134 -2.32 -10.38 -5.35
C GLY A 134 -0.95 -10.19 -4.68
N ASP A 135 0.13 -10.73 -5.24
CA ASP A 135 1.48 -10.66 -4.64
C ASP A 135 2.17 -9.28 -4.83
N GLY A 136 1.67 -8.48 -5.78
CA GLY A 136 1.99 -7.05 -5.93
C GLY A 136 3.48 -6.72 -6.16
N VAL A 137 3.84 -5.48 -5.84
CA VAL A 137 5.22 -4.96 -5.96
C VAL A 137 6.18 -5.61 -4.96
N GLU A 138 5.69 -6.01 -3.79
CA GLU A 138 6.51 -6.57 -2.71
C GLU A 138 7.13 -7.91 -3.08
N ALA A 139 6.39 -8.76 -3.79
CA ALA A 139 6.96 -10.01 -4.30
C ALA A 139 8.08 -9.77 -5.32
N CYS A 140 7.96 -8.74 -6.16
CA CYS A 140 9.02 -8.35 -7.09
C CYS A 140 10.26 -7.83 -6.35
N LYS A 141 10.05 -7.02 -5.29
CA LYS A 141 11.12 -6.53 -4.41
C LYS A 141 11.82 -7.69 -3.67
N ALA A 142 11.05 -8.62 -3.12
CA ALA A 142 11.59 -9.79 -2.42
C ALA A 142 12.40 -10.69 -3.36
N ALA A 143 11.91 -10.94 -4.57
CA ALA A 143 12.63 -11.71 -5.58
C ALA A 143 13.95 -11.05 -6.02
N CYS A 144 13.99 -9.71 -6.10
CA CYS A 144 15.24 -8.99 -6.34
C CYS A 144 16.19 -9.09 -5.15
N THR A 145 15.68 -8.92 -3.93
CA THR A 145 16.50 -8.96 -2.70
C THR A 145 17.11 -10.35 -2.46
N ALA A 146 16.43 -11.41 -2.89
CA ALA A 146 16.94 -12.77 -2.82
C ALA A 146 18.01 -13.11 -3.87
N ASP A 147 18.15 -12.30 -4.92
CA ASP A 147 19.11 -12.53 -6.01
C ASP A 147 20.29 -11.56 -5.90
N ASN A 148 21.48 -12.10 -5.59
CA ASN A 148 22.68 -11.29 -5.38
C ASN A 148 23.16 -10.53 -6.63
N LYS A 149 22.67 -10.88 -7.83
CA LYS A 149 22.97 -10.14 -9.07
C LYS A 149 21.96 -9.03 -9.32
N CYS A 150 20.85 -8.99 -8.60
CA CYS A 150 19.81 -7.99 -8.78
C CYS A 150 20.20 -6.68 -8.06
N ARG A 151 20.07 -5.56 -8.77
CA ARG A 151 20.35 -4.20 -8.29
C ARG A 151 19.12 -3.30 -8.35
N ALA A 152 18.16 -3.65 -9.20
CA ALA A 152 16.89 -2.95 -9.32
C ALA A 152 15.81 -3.91 -9.82
N PHE A 153 14.56 -3.53 -9.65
CA PHE A 153 13.43 -4.24 -10.23
C PHE A 153 12.43 -3.25 -10.84
N THR A 154 11.60 -3.76 -11.73
CA THR A 154 10.39 -3.08 -12.19
C THR A 154 9.24 -4.06 -12.13
N TYR A 155 8.16 -3.69 -11.45
CA TYR A 155 6.88 -4.35 -11.46
C TYR A 155 5.97 -3.67 -12.48
N ALA A 156 5.37 -4.44 -13.37
CA ALA A 156 4.33 -4.00 -14.28
C ALA A 156 2.98 -4.58 -13.83
N ARG A 157 2.03 -3.67 -13.60
CA ARG A 157 0.67 -4.01 -13.15
C ARG A 157 -0.10 -4.75 -14.26
N PRO A 158 -0.96 -5.73 -13.91
CA PRO A 158 -1.95 -6.27 -14.82
C PRO A 158 -2.76 -5.16 -15.50
N GLY A 159 -3.19 -5.38 -16.75
CA GLY A 159 -3.91 -4.40 -17.57
C GLY A 159 -3.02 -3.42 -18.32
N TYR A 160 -1.78 -3.17 -17.87
CA TYR A 160 -0.83 -2.27 -18.57
C TYR A 160 0.10 -2.98 -19.55
N THR A 161 0.49 -4.22 -19.26
CA THR A 161 1.40 -5.02 -20.10
C THR A 161 0.84 -6.35 -20.55
N GLY A 162 -0.44 -6.62 -20.26
CA GLY A 162 -1.08 -7.90 -20.47
C GLY A 162 -2.01 -8.26 -19.32
N ARG A 163 -2.54 -9.48 -19.33
CA ARG A 163 -3.49 -9.96 -18.31
C ARG A 163 -2.82 -10.22 -16.96
N GLU A 164 -1.55 -10.60 -16.96
CA GLU A 164 -0.82 -10.96 -15.75
C GLU A 164 0.15 -9.86 -15.32
N ALA A 165 0.43 -9.82 -14.02
CA ALA A 165 1.45 -8.95 -13.47
C ALA A 165 2.83 -9.46 -13.88
N ARG A 166 3.74 -8.56 -14.28
CA ARG A 166 5.10 -8.98 -14.68
C ARG A 166 6.16 -8.29 -13.86
N CYS A 167 7.12 -9.06 -13.37
CA CYS A 167 8.28 -8.55 -12.67
C CYS A 167 9.52 -8.67 -13.54
N PHE A 168 10.32 -7.61 -13.54
CA PHE A 168 11.57 -7.53 -14.27
C PHE A 168 12.70 -7.24 -13.28
N LEU A 169 13.50 -8.25 -12.98
CA LEU A 169 14.71 -8.10 -12.18
C LEU A 169 15.83 -7.56 -13.06
N LYS A 170 16.61 -6.63 -12.53
CA LYS A 170 17.66 -5.92 -13.27
C LYS A 170 18.99 -6.03 -12.57
N LYS A 171 20.02 -6.31 -13.36
CA LYS A 171 21.43 -6.31 -12.92
C LYS A 171 22.06 -4.93 -12.90
N GLU A 172 21.50 -3.98 -13.63
CA GLU A 172 22.03 -2.61 -13.76
C GLU A 172 20.94 -1.59 -13.41
N ILE A 173 21.31 -0.52 -12.71
CA ILE A 173 20.41 0.58 -12.38
C ILE A 173 20.40 1.55 -13.57
N LYS A 174 19.39 1.44 -14.44
CA LYS A 174 19.18 2.36 -15.57
C LYS A 174 18.41 3.63 -15.15
N PRO A 175 18.54 4.74 -15.89
CA PRO A 175 17.80 5.96 -15.60
C PRO A 175 16.28 5.75 -15.54
N PRO A 176 15.56 6.41 -14.62
CA PRO A 176 14.12 6.31 -14.51
C PRO A 176 13.41 7.03 -15.67
N ARG A 177 12.30 6.45 -16.14
CA ARG A 177 11.37 7.05 -17.09
C ARG A 177 9.97 6.95 -16.53
N ARG A 178 9.19 8.04 -16.62
CA ARG A 178 7.77 7.99 -16.25
C ARG A 178 7.00 7.06 -17.18
N LYS A 179 6.25 6.14 -16.59
CA LYS A 179 5.41 5.18 -17.30
C LYS A 179 4.32 4.66 -16.36
N ALA A 180 3.06 4.93 -16.70
CA ALA A 180 1.92 4.52 -15.91
C ALA A 180 1.83 2.99 -15.78
N GLY A 181 1.46 2.51 -14.60
CA GLY A 181 1.35 1.08 -14.29
C GLY A 181 2.68 0.35 -14.07
N PHE A 182 3.80 1.08 -14.06
CA PHE A 182 5.12 0.55 -13.73
C PHE A 182 5.59 1.10 -12.39
N THR A 183 6.15 0.22 -11.58
CA THR A 183 6.66 0.55 -10.25
C THR A 183 8.06 -0.02 -10.13
N SER A 184 9.06 0.84 -10.04
CA SER A 184 10.48 0.44 -9.96
C SER A 184 11.00 0.53 -8.53
N GLY A 185 12.03 -0.23 -8.20
CA GLY A 185 12.76 -0.07 -6.94
C GLY A 185 14.23 -0.40 -7.10
N VAL A 186 15.06 0.24 -6.28
CA VAL A 186 16.50 -0.01 -6.23
C VAL A 186 16.81 -0.80 -4.97
N VAL A 187 17.45 -1.95 -5.11
CA VAL A 187 17.87 -2.82 -4.01
C VAL A 187 19.39 -2.63 -3.85
N ARG A 188 19.81 -2.21 -2.65
CA ARG A 188 21.22 -1.92 -2.36
C ARG A 188 21.94 -3.13 -1.80
#